data_AF-A0A3R9RFS0-F1
#
_entry.id   AF-A0A3R9RFS0-F1
#
_cell.length_a   1.000
_cell.length_b   1.000
_cell.length_c   1.000
_cell.angle_alpha   90.00
_cell.angle_beta   90.00
_cell.angle_gamma   90.00
#
_symmetry.space_group_name_H-M   'P 1'
#
loop_
_entity.id
_entity.type
_entity.pdbx_description
1 polymer ?
#
loop_
_entity_poly.entity_id
_entity_poly.type
_entity_poly.pdbx_seq_one_letter_code
_entity_poly.pdbx_strand_id
1 'polypeptide(L)'
;MLLSLDVYKQQQFDTMAQKIMAEPKKYIDFNSVSVFYNAVWLKDFPQGTQVSATGLDDGAEEFYAIIQFKEQYLKFDIKEHHSLLIFQDMNGKVFEVFEGKF
;
A
#
# COMPACT_ATOMS: atom_id res chain seq x y z
N MET A 1 -28.43 -4.73 -5.91
CA MET A 1 -28.08 -3.41 -5.35
C MET A 1 -27.10 -2.76 -6.32
N LEU A 2 -27.45 -1.63 -6.93
CA LEU A 2 -26.50 -0.85 -7.75
C LEU A 2 -25.67 -0.01 -6.78
N LEU A 3 -24.38 -0.34 -6.62
CA LEU A 3 -23.45 0.52 -5.91
C LEU A 3 -23.22 1.77 -6.76
N SER A 4 -23.15 2.94 -6.13
CA SER A 4 -22.63 4.11 -6.83
C SER A 4 -21.17 3.85 -7.21
N LEU A 5 -20.71 4.48 -8.28
CA LEU A 5 -19.33 4.34 -8.75
C LEU A 5 -18.31 4.65 -7.63
N ASP A 6 -18.63 5.62 -6.77
CA ASP A 6 -17.80 5.98 -5.62
C ASP A 6 -17.67 4.86 -4.60
N VAL A 7 -18.79 4.22 -4.22
CA VAL A 7 -18.77 3.11 -3.25
C VAL A 7 -18.05 1.91 -3.85
N TYR A 8 -18.23 1.65 -5.14
CA TYR A 8 -17.49 0.58 -5.84
C TYR A 8 -15.97 0.81 -5.78
N LYS A 9 -15.51 2.02 -6.08
CA LYS A 9 -14.06 2.36 -6.03
C LYS A 9 -13.49 2.27 -4.61
N GLN A 10 -14.25 2.71 -3.62
CA GLN A 10 -13.85 2.58 -2.22
C GLN A 10 -13.67 1.09 -1.84
N GLN A 11 -14.66 0.25 -2.15
CA GLN A 11 -14.59 -1.20 -1.89
C GLN A 11 -13.44 -1.88 -2.65
N GLN A 12 -13.12 -1.42 -3.86
CA GLN A 12 -11.97 -1.91 -4.63
C GLN A 12 -10.66 -1.66 -3.88
N PHE A 13 -10.48 -0.45 -3.34
CA PHE A 13 -9.31 -0.11 -2.54
C PHE A 13 -9.26 -0.94 -1.25
N ASP A 14 -10.37 -1.04 -0.51
CA ASP A 14 -10.47 -1.83 0.73
C ASP A 14 -10.08 -3.29 0.48
N THR A 15 -10.55 -3.86 -0.63
CA THR A 15 -10.24 -5.23 -1.03
C THR A 15 -8.74 -5.40 -1.29
N MET A 16 -8.10 -4.45 -1.98
CA MET A 16 -6.66 -4.50 -2.21
C MET A 16 -5.85 -4.32 -0.93
N ALA A 17 -6.23 -3.36 -0.07
CA ALA A 17 -5.60 -3.17 1.23
C ALA A 17 -5.71 -4.44 2.09
N GLN A 18 -6.88 -5.07 2.17
CA GLN A 18 -7.09 -6.31 2.92
C GLN A 18 -6.22 -7.47 2.41
N LYS A 19 -6.10 -7.65 1.09
CA LYS A 19 -5.23 -8.68 0.50
C LYS A 19 -3.76 -8.46 0.89
N ILE A 20 -3.28 -7.22 0.81
CA ILE A 20 -1.90 -6.88 1.14
C ILE A 20 -1.66 -7.04 2.65
N MET A 21 -2.60 -6.60 3.48
CA MET A 21 -2.51 -6.75 4.95
C MET A 21 -2.53 -8.22 5.39
N ALA A 22 -3.22 -9.11 4.67
CA ALA A 22 -3.29 -10.53 4.99
C ALA A 22 -2.03 -11.31 4.60
N GLU A 23 -1.35 -10.91 3.52
CA GLU A 23 -0.17 -11.61 2.99
C GLU A 23 0.92 -10.63 2.51
N PRO A 24 1.46 -9.77 3.39
CA PRO A 24 2.31 -8.63 2.99
C PRO A 24 3.52 -9.05 2.15
N LYS A 25 4.16 -10.18 2.47
CA LYS A 25 5.32 -10.73 1.74
C LYS A 25 5.07 -11.07 0.28
N LYS A 26 3.82 -11.31 -0.14
CA LYS A 26 3.48 -11.56 -1.55
C LYS A 26 3.43 -10.28 -2.39
N TYR A 27 3.29 -9.13 -1.72
CA TYR A 27 3.12 -7.84 -2.36
C TYR A 27 4.35 -6.96 -2.18
N ILE A 28 5.04 -7.10 -1.05
CA ILE A 28 6.15 -6.27 -0.60
C ILE A 28 7.47 -7.00 -0.85
N ASP A 29 7.91 -7.01 -2.11
CA ASP A 29 9.25 -7.44 -2.51
C ASP A 29 9.88 -6.33 -3.37
N PHE A 30 10.12 -5.18 -2.74
CA PHE A 30 10.72 -4.02 -3.42
C PHE A 30 12.16 -3.88 -2.96
N ASN A 31 13.09 -3.98 -3.91
CA ASN A 31 14.50 -3.63 -3.70
C ASN A 31 14.85 -2.23 -4.26
N SER A 32 13.88 -1.52 -4.86
CA SER A 32 14.01 -0.15 -5.35
C SER A 32 12.64 0.52 -5.55
N VAL A 33 12.63 1.84 -5.67
CA VAL A 33 11.42 2.62 -6.04
C VAL A 33 10.91 2.25 -7.42
N SER A 34 11.82 1.94 -8.36
CA SER A 34 11.45 1.50 -9.70
C SER A 34 10.69 0.16 -9.69
N VAL A 35 11.12 -0.81 -8.88
CA VAL A 35 10.40 -2.09 -8.75
C VAL A 35 9.00 -1.88 -8.17
N PHE A 36 8.85 -0.99 -7.18
CA PHE A 36 7.55 -0.64 -6.63
C PHE A 36 6.60 -0.08 -7.70
N TYR A 37 6.99 0.97 -8.45
CA TYR A 37 6.10 1.55 -9.47
C TYR A 37 5.77 0.60 -10.64
N ASN A 38 6.59 -0.42 -10.86
CA ASN A 38 6.34 -1.46 -11.88
C ASN A 38 5.50 -2.64 -11.36
N ALA A 39 5.16 -2.67 -10.07
CA ALA A 39 4.41 -3.77 -9.49
C ALA A 39 3.01 -3.89 -10.12
N VAL A 40 2.71 -5.07 -10.67
CA VAL A 40 1.49 -5.30 -11.48
C VAL A 40 0.21 -5.04 -10.67
N TRP A 41 0.22 -5.41 -9.39
CA TRP A 41 -0.93 -5.26 -8.49
C TRP A 41 -1.27 -3.79 -8.17
N LEU A 42 -0.40 -2.82 -8.45
CA LEU A 42 -0.77 -1.39 -8.34
C LEU A 42 -1.92 -1.02 -9.28
N LYS A 43 -2.07 -1.72 -10.41
CA LYS A 43 -3.16 -1.50 -11.37
C LYS A 43 -4.52 -1.98 -10.87
N ASP A 44 -4.54 -2.78 -9.80
CA ASP A 44 -5.78 -3.32 -9.23
C ASP A 44 -6.45 -2.32 -8.27
N PHE A 45 -5.77 -1.22 -7.92
CA PHE A 45 -6.35 -0.10 -7.19
C PHE A 45 -7.32 0.72 -8.06
N PRO A 46 -8.31 1.40 -7.47
CA PRO A 46 -9.27 2.19 -8.23
C PRO A 46 -8.61 3.36 -8.95
N GLN A 47 -9.16 3.69 -10.13
CA GLN A 47 -8.77 4.90 -10.85
C GLN A 47 -9.00 6.15 -9.98
N GLY A 48 -7.96 6.98 -9.86
CA GLY A 48 -7.91 8.13 -8.94
C GLY A 48 -7.02 7.89 -7.72
N THR A 49 -6.49 6.66 -7.56
CA THR A 49 -5.47 6.35 -6.55
C THR A 49 -4.18 7.11 -6.85
N GLN A 50 -3.63 7.74 -5.81
CA GLN A 50 -2.33 8.38 -5.83
C GLN A 50 -1.30 7.42 -5.21
N VAL A 51 -0.15 7.33 -5.85
CA VAL A 51 0.93 6.45 -5.41
C VAL A 51 2.18 7.30 -5.30
N SER A 52 2.85 7.23 -4.16
CA SER A 52 4.14 7.89 -3.92
C SER A 52 5.08 6.93 -3.22
N ALA A 53 6.36 7.00 -3.57
CA ALA A 53 7.42 6.24 -2.92
C ALA A 53 8.71 7.05 -2.90
N THR A 54 9.53 6.78 -1.89
CA THR A 54 10.88 7.32 -1.72
C THR A 54 11.79 6.25 -1.10
N GLY A 55 13.07 6.28 -1.45
CA GLY A 55 14.08 5.35 -0.95
C GLY A 55 14.87 4.62 -2.04
N LEU A 56 15.93 3.94 -1.60
CA LEU A 56 16.75 2.90 -2.26
C LEU A 56 17.32 3.10 -3.69
N ASP A 57 17.24 4.26 -4.33
CA ASP A 57 17.96 4.48 -5.60
C ASP A 57 19.40 5.03 -5.41
N ASP A 58 19.75 5.55 -4.22
CA ASP A 58 21.06 6.18 -3.93
C ASP A 58 21.62 5.87 -2.50
N GLY A 59 21.45 4.65 -1.98
CA GLY A 59 22.02 4.26 -0.68
C GLY A 59 21.20 4.61 0.57
N ALA A 60 19.90 4.89 0.42
CA ALA A 60 18.99 4.99 1.56
C ALA A 60 18.67 3.59 2.12
N GLU A 61 18.90 3.35 3.41
CA GLU A 61 18.65 2.07 4.12
C GLU A 61 17.15 1.75 4.33
N GLU A 62 16.28 2.67 3.92
CA GLU A 62 14.84 2.65 4.20
C GLU A 62 14.04 2.90 2.91
N PHE A 63 12.90 2.22 2.80
CA PHE A 63 11.92 2.42 1.75
C PHE A 63 10.59 2.85 2.35
N TYR A 64 10.00 3.88 1.76
CA TYR A 64 8.72 4.42 2.18
C TYR A 64 7.80 4.55 0.97
N ALA A 65 6.56 4.08 1.12
CA ALA A 65 5.53 4.29 0.10
C ALA A 65 4.16 4.56 0.70
N ILE A 66 3.34 5.32 -0.02
CA ILE A 66 1.93 5.53 0.27
C ILE A 66 1.13 5.28 -1.00
N ILE A 67 0.06 4.51 -0.85
CA ILE A 67 -1.00 4.35 -1.84
C ILE A 67 -2.26 4.94 -1.20
N GLN A 68 -2.81 6.00 -1.80
CA GLN A 68 -3.91 6.76 -1.21
C GLN A 68 -5.07 6.91 -2.19
N PHE A 69 -6.29 6.75 -1.69
CA PHE A 69 -7.51 7.05 -2.43
C PHE A 69 -8.46 7.82 -1.51
N LYS A 70 -8.70 9.10 -1.80
CA LYS A 70 -9.45 10.00 -0.89
C LYS A 70 -8.81 9.99 0.52
N GLU A 71 -9.57 9.74 1.58
CA GLU A 71 -9.11 9.79 2.98
C GLU A 71 -8.49 8.47 3.48
N GLN A 72 -8.54 7.39 2.70
CA GLN A 72 -7.93 6.10 3.05
C GLN A 72 -6.56 5.90 2.39
N TYR A 73 -5.68 5.19 3.08
CA TYR A 73 -4.34 4.91 2.57
C TYR A 73 -3.78 3.60 3.07
N LEU A 74 -2.87 3.04 2.27
CA LEU A 74 -1.94 2.00 2.65
C LEU A 74 -0.53 2.61 2.67
N LYS A 75 0.18 2.47 3.77
CA LYS A 75 1.52 3.01 3.97
C LYS A 75 2.49 1.88 4.28
N PHE A 76 3.62 1.90 3.60
CA PHE A 76 4.74 1.00 3.76
C PHE A 76 5.90 1.78 4.36
N ASP A 77 6.42 1.30 5.50
CA ASP A 77 7.63 1.80 6.15
C ASP A 77 8.55 0.59 6.35
N ILE A 78 9.49 0.42 5.42
CA ILE A 78 10.34 -0.76 5.30
C ILE A 78 11.76 -0.36 5.60
N LYS A 79 12.36 -1.03 6.58
CA LYS A 79 13.74 -0.80 7.03
C LYS A 79 14.50 -2.12 7.05
N GLU A 80 15.81 -2.06 7.27
CA GLU A 80 16.67 -3.24 7.21
C GLU A 80 16.21 -4.40 8.11
N HIS A 81 15.68 -4.09 9.29
CA HIS A 81 15.31 -5.10 10.30
C HIS A 81 13.85 -5.10 10.72
N HIS A 82 13.07 -4.10 10.30
CA HIS A 82 11.67 -4.00 10.64
C HIS A 82 10.88 -3.44 9.47
N SER A 83 9.68 -3.96 9.31
CA SER A 83 8.75 -3.44 8.33
C SER A 83 7.38 -3.24 8.97
N LEU A 84 6.79 -2.09 8.69
CA LEU A 84 5.48 -1.67 9.18
C LEU A 84 4.58 -1.39 7.98
N LEU A 85 3.44 -2.08 7.96
CA LEU A 85 2.37 -1.85 7.01
C LEU A 85 1.17 -1.27 7.77
N ILE A 86 0.71 -0.10 7.34
CA ILE A 86 -0.42 0.62 7.95
C ILE A 86 -1.53 0.76 6.91
N PHE A 87 -2.74 0.36 7.27
CA PHE A 87 -3.96 0.66 6.51
C PHE A 87 -4.87 1.56 7.35
N GLN A 88 -5.24 2.72 6.80
CA GLN A 88 -6.33 3.54 7.34
C GLN A 88 -7.52 3.48 6.40
N ASP A 89 -8.70 3.15 6.91
CA ASP A 89 -9.94 3.17 6.15
C ASP A 89 -10.55 4.58 6.03
N MET A 90 -11.62 4.72 5.24
CA MET A 90 -12.31 6.02 5.05
C MET A 90 -12.90 6.64 6.31
N ASN A 91 -13.06 5.86 7.38
CA ASN A 91 -13.57 6.35 8.66
C ASN A 91 -12.43 6.74 9.61
N GLY A 92 -11.17 6.65 9.16
CA GLY A 92 -9.99 6.92 9.97
C GLY A 92 -9.60 5.78 10.90
N LYS A 93 -10.19 4.58 10.76
CA LYS A 93 -9.77 3.42 11.54
C LYS A 93 -8.46 2.90 11.00
N VAL A 94 -7.48 2.76 11.88
CA VAL A 94 -6.13 2.30 11.55
C VAL A 94 -5.95 0.83 11.90
N PHE A 95 -5.29 0.10 11.00
CA PHE A 95 -4.88 -1.28 11.14
C PHE A 95 -3.38 -1.36 10.84
N GLU A 96 -2.64 -2.10 11.66
CA GLU A 96 -1.18 -2.17 11.56
C GLU A 96 -0.75 -3.64 11.54
N VAL A 97 0.21 -3.95 10.67
CA VAL A 97 0.91 -5.23 10.64
C VAL A 97 2.39 -4.94 10.83
N PHE A 98 2.96 -5.55 11.86
CA PHE A 98 4.38 -5.51 12.18
C PHE A 98 4.96 -6.89 11.92
N GLU A 99 5.96 -6.96 11.06
CA GLU A 99 6.79 -8.15 10.89
C GLU A 99 8.26 -7.76 10.92
N GLY A 100 9.16 -8.76 10.85
CA GLY A 100 10.56 -8.53 10.50
C GLY A 100 10.67 -7.94 9.08
N LYS A 101 11.74 -8.27 8.35
CA LYS A 101 11.78 -7.92 6.93
C LYS A 101 10.71 -8.73 6.17
N PHE A 102 9.84 -8.04 5.42
CA PHE A 102 8.91 -8.70 4.50
C PHE A 102 9.67 -9.44 3.39
#